data_AF-A0A2P7YM54-F1
#
_entry.id   AF-A0A2P7YM54-F1
#
_cell.length_a   1.000
_cell.length_b   1.000
_cell.length_c   1.000
_cell.angle_alpha   90.00
_cell.angle_beta   90.00
_cell.angle_gamma   90.00
#
_symmetry.space_group_name_H-M   'P 1'
#
loop_
_entity.id
_entity.type
_entity.pdbx_description
1 polymer ?
#
loop_
_entity_poly.entity_id
_entity_poly.type
_entity_poly.pdbx_seq_one_letter_code
_entity_poly.pdbx_strand_id
1 'polypeptide(L)'
;MLPLLRLPFLRRHSTVEFIPLLWLSQRGRDPFSQLGVREFLDDFEKLLKRQKEQVELLKLHPSLRSNIELLHLLQRGESMPVFAHITEHLSQKNQGLLSSKLVERYIGNLLAEENLNAAVSLIHILLDSDSTSYCISNQTWSALASKACELGHYSAACLIYHEVIDPIAAYEDPKFKGTNNPLIPFLLFPDILAQLSIVLMHNGNNVAVSGIQSYFKRYYSYFWHRTIYRTIALAKVEAHACAGETSLAIAEFVKLAWQHRGYSPLQKGSTVEHNLKYAVELNLKERQKRILASDDPANDPSIVYNKYSLPGKRYNAIFDGVIELADTPYINALILRNMSLIMADRSSAIERLVNFITSNHHALLTPVIASLCNDGYLFEAWAVLRRTKASYPRLHAKVLFRGGEVFTILFRAMKKKFSTSNCPSSEVRQISDILSSCRTTCRETMDRGWTYECRVACLQALLACPTTMRQEVRLFLFEWAADCKAFEKKPFQFSLHQSDYNKLVELNVGDSLLSRASPTMHISL
;
A
#
# COMPACT_ATOMS: atom_id res chain seq x y z
N MET A 1 19.27 11.47 -78.58
CA MET A 1 18.07 11.90 -77.84
C MET A 1 17.88 10.99 -76.64
N LEU A 2 18.19 11.50 -75.44
CA LEU A 2 17.78 10.96 -74.14
C LEU A 2 18.10 12.07 -73.11
N PRO A 3 17.11 12.68 -72.45
CA PRO A 3 17.34 13.80 -71.55
C PRO A 3 17.54 13.36 -70.10
N LEU A 4 18.58 13.95 -69.49
CA LEU A 4 18.59 14.56 -68.15
C LEU A 4 17.79 13.86 -67.05
N LEU A 5 18.47 12.94 -66.38
CA LEU A 5 18.20 12.60 -64.98
C LEU A 5 19.23 13.31 -64.09
N ARG A 6 18.71 13.96 -63.04
CA ARG A 6 19.37 14.40 -61.79
C ARG A 6 20.19 15.71 -61.87
N LEU A 7 19.71 16.74 -61.16
CA LEU A 7 20.42 17.54 -60.14
C LEU A 7 19.76 18.93 -59.93
N PRO A 8 18.70 19.05 -59.09
CA PRO A 8 18.44 20.32 -58.40
C PRO A 8 18.53 20.26 -56.87
N PHE A 9 18.69 19.07 -56.27
CA PHE A 9 18.59 18.91 -54.81
C PHE A 9 19.91 19.06 -54.02
N LEU A 10 21.08 19.04 -54.68
CA LEU A 10 22.39 19.07 -53.99
C LEU A 10 23.11 20.44 -54.03
N ARG A 11 22.52 21.49 -54.62
CA ARG A 11 23.13 22.84 -54.75
C ARG A 11 22.58 23.92 -53.82
N ARG A 12 21.78 23.58 -52.80
CA ARG A 12 21.33 24.55 -51.77
C ARG A 12 22.18 24.59 -50.49
N HIS A 13 23.25 23.79 -50.40
CA HIS A 13 24.09 23.69 -49.20
C HIS A 13 25.49 24.29 -49.32
N SER A 14 25.77 25.15 -50.30
CA SER A 14 27.00 25.96 -50.29
C SER A 14 26.70 27.41 -50.66
N THR A 15 27.21 28.34 -49.85
CA THR A 15 27.35 29.80 -50.08
C THR A 15 26.18 30.75 -49.79
N VAL A 16 25.27 30.43 -48.87
CA VAL A 16 24.58 31.52 -48.14
C VAL A 16 25.36 31.76 -46.86
N GLU A 17 26.06 32.88 -46.79
CA GLU A 17 26.76 33.32 -45.58
C GLU A 17 25.76 33.36 -44.42
N PHE A 18 26.08 32.67 -43.32
CA PHE A 18 25.22 32.70 -42.14
C PHE A 18 25.27 34.10 -41.55
N ILE A 19 24.15 34.82 -41.59
CA ILE A 19 24.02 36.16 -41.02
C ILE A 19 23.32 36.02 -39.65
N PRO A 20 24.04 36.15 -38.52
CA PRO A 20 23.49 35.88 -37.19
C PRO A 20 22.27 36.75 -36.83
N LEU A 21 22.28 38.02 -37.25
CA LEU A 21 21.16 38.95 -37.02
C LEU A 21 19.91 38.56 -37.81
N LEU A 22 20.08 38.16 -39.08
CA LEU A 22 18.97 37.74 -39.93
C LEU A 22 18.38 36.41 -39.43
N TRP A 23 19.25 35.50 -38.98
CA TRP A 23 18.84 34.29 -38.29
C TRP A 23 18.03 34.65 -37.04
N LEU A 24 18.55 35.47 -36.13
CA LEU A 24 17.86 35.86 -34.90
C LEU A 24 16.49 36.51 -35.16
N SER A 25 16.35 37.28 -36.24
CA SER A 25 15.10 37.97 -36.63
C SER A 25 14.01 37.07 -37.25
N GLN A 26 14.26 35.76 -37.38
CA GLN A 26 13.26 34.82 -37.90
C GLN A 26 12.00 34.81 -37.03
N ARG A 27 10.83 34.81 -37.67
CA ARG A 27 9.53 34.76 -36.99
C ARG A 27 9.46 33.51 -36.10
N GLY A 28 8.90 33.67 -34.90
CA GLY A 28 8.69 32.59 -33.94
C GLY A 28 9.59 32.64 -32.70
N ARG A 29 10.74 33.34 -32.74
CA ARG A 29 11.73 33.40 -31.65
C ARG A 29 11.47 34.51 -30.63
N ASP A 30 10.25 34.59 -30.15
CA ASP A 30 9.87 35.53 -29.11
C ASP A 30 10.51 35.16 -27.75
N PRO A 31 11.37 36.03 -27.16
CA PRO A 31 12.06 35.72 -25.91
C PRO A 31 11.18 35.82 -24.65
N PHE A 32 9.92 36.24 -24.81
CA PHE A 32 8.94 36.38 -23.73
C PHE A 32 7.99 35.18 -23.62
N SER A 33 8.05 34.21 -24.53
CA SER A 33 7.18 33.03 -24.52
C SER A 33 7.96 31.71 -24.54
N GLN A 34 7.42 30.68 -23.86
CA GLN A 34 8.03 29.33 -23.84
C GLN A 34 8.18 28.75 -25.24
N LEU A 35 7.21 29.00 -26.13
CA LEU A 35 7.26 28.56 -27.52
C LEU A 35 8.43 29.22 -28.26
N GLY A 36 8.62 30.53 -28.12
CA GLY A 36 9.68 31.23 -28.83
C GLY A 36 11.08 30.92 -28.31
N VAL A 37 11.24 30.74 -27.00
CA VAL A 37 12.48 30.23 -26.41
C VAL A 37 12.79 28.81 -26.92
N ARG A 38 11.78 27.94 -27.01
CA ARG A 38 11.94 26.58 -27.53
C ARG A 38 12.36 26.57 -29.00
N GLU A 39 11.68 27.32 -29.86
CA GLU A 39 12.02 27.42 -31.29
C GLU A 39 13.43 27.97 -31.49
N PHE A 40 13.82 28.97 -30.70
CA PHE A 40 15.18 29.49 -30.69
C PHE A 40 16.19 28.39 -30.34
N LEU A 41 15.97 27.63 -29.26
CA LEU A 41 16.89 26.58 -28.82
C LEU A 41 16.98 25.41 -29.81
N ASP A 42 15.84 24.93 -30.31
CA ASP A 42 15.79 23.82 -31.27
C ASP A 42 16.53 24.20 -32.56
N ASP A 43 16.50 25.47 -32.98
CA ASP A 43 17.28 25.94 -34.13
C ASP A 43 18.75 26.23 -33.79
N PHE A 44 19.02 26.76 -32.59
CA PHE A 44 20.38 27.01 -32.12
C PHE A 44 21.17 25.70 -32.05
N GLU A 45 20.58 24.63 -31.55
CA GLU A 45 21.22 23.31 -31.45
C GLU A 45 21.67 22.76 -32.82
N LYS A 46 20.91 23.04 -33.88
CA LYS A 46 21.20 22.63 -35.27
C LYS A 46 22.36 23.40 -35.92
N LEU A 47 22.76 24.54 -35.34
CA LEU A 47 23.87 25.35 -35.87
C LEU A 47 25.21 24.62 -35.73
N LEU A 48 26.10 24.86 -36.70
CA LEU A 48 27.50 24.43 -36.62
C LEU A 48 28.22 25.19 -35.49
N LYS A 49 29.28 24.61 -34.94
CA LYS A 49 30.06 25.21 -33.83
C LYS A 49 30.43 26.69 -34.06
N ARG A 50 30.99 27.01 -35.24
CA ARG A 50 31.35 28.38 -35.62
C ARG A 50 30.14 29.34 -35.68
N GLN A 51 28.96 28.84 -36.04
CA GLN A 51 27.74 29.65 -36.11
C GLN A 51 27.16 29.90 -34.71
N LYS A 52 27.28 28.93 -33.79
CA LYS A 52 26.91 29.11 -32.37
C LYS A 52 27.76 30.20 -31.72
N GLU A 53 29.08 30.15 -31.91
CA GLU A 53 30.03 31.18 -31.44
C GLU A 53 29.65 32.58 -31.97
N GLN A 54 29.28 32.68 -33.26
CA GLN A 54 28.83 33.94 -33.86
C GLN A 54 27.53 34.48 -33.27
N VAL A 55 26.59 33.61 -32.87
CA VAL A 55 25.33 34.00 -32.21
C VAL A 55 25.58 34.42 -30.76
N GLU A 56 26.46 33.73 -30.03
CA GLU A 56 26.80 34.03 -28.64
C GLU A 56 27.53 35.37 -28.48
N LEU A 57 28.26 35.81 -29.52
CA LEU A 57 28.88 37.14 -29.56
C LEU A 57 27.87 38.30 -29.72
N LEU A 58 26.61 38.00 -30.05
CA LEU A 58 25.56 39.02 -30.13
C LEU A 58 25.08 39.44 -28.74
N LYS A 59 24.56 40.67 -28.64
CA LYS A 59 23.79 41.12 -27.46
C LYS A 59 22.40 40.48 -27.46
N LEU A 60 22.32 39.24 -26.97
CA LEU A 60 21.07 38.49 -26.86
C LEU A 60 20.19 39.01 -25.72
N HIS A 61 18.88 38.80 -25.85
CA HIS A 61 17.93 39.01 -24.76
C HIS A 61 18.31 38.12 -23.55
N PRO A 62 18.16 38.60 -22.29
CA PRO A 62 18.49 37.83 -21.09
C PRO A 62 17.93 36.41 -21.05
N SER A 63 16.66 36.22 -21.44
CA SER A 63 16.03 34.88 -21.56
C SER A 63 16.83 33.95 -22.48
N LEU A 64 17.18 34.39 -23.69
CA LEU A 64 17.86 33.55 -24.68
C LEU A 64 19.29 33.21 -24.23
N ARG A 65 19.99 34.20 -23.68
CA ARG A 65 21.35 34.01 -23.14
C ARG A 65 21.38 32.99 -22.00
N SER A 66 20.47 33.14 -21.03
CA SER A 66 20.42 32.28 -19.84
C SER A 66 20.04 30.84 -20.18
N ASN A 67 19.27 30.64 -21.26
CA ASN A 67 18.96 29.31 -21.78
C ASN A 67 20.12 28.65 -22.54
N ILE A 68 20.93 29.41 -23.28
CA ILE A 68 22.17 28.90 -23.88
C ILE A 68 23.13 28.44 -22.77
N GLU A 69 23.29 29.25 -21.73
CA GLU A 69 24.11 28.90 -20.57
C GLU A 69 23.61 27.64 -19.87
N LEU A 70 22.31 27.54 -19.60
CA LEU A 70 21.70 26.34 -19.04
C LEU A 70 21.93 25.10 -19.93
N LEU A 71 21.81 25.24 -21.25
CA LEU A 71 22.07 24.17 -22.19
C LEU A 71 23.53 23.68 -22.12
N HIS A 72 24.49 24.61 -22.04
CA HIS A 72 25.91 24.27 -21.90
C HIS A 72 26.21 23.58 -20.56
N LEU A 73 25.64 24.07 -19.46
CA LEU A 73 25.79 23.45 -18.14
C LEU A 73 25.24 22.01 -18.13
N LEU A 74 24.06 21.79 -18.74
CA LEU A 74 23.47 20.47 -18.89
C LEU A 74 24.31 19.52 -19.75
N GLN A 75 24.99 20.02 -20.78
CA GLN A 75 25.88 19.21 -21.62
C GLN A 75 27.18 18.81 -20.90
N ARG A 76 27.64 19.62 -19.93
CA ARG A 76 28.82 19.30 -19.11
C ARG A 76 28.52 18.26 -18.02
N GLY A 77 27.24 18.07 -17.67
CA GLY A 77 26.81 17.13 -16.63
C GLY A 77 27.07 17.63 -15.21
N GLU A 78 27.25 18.94 -15.01
CA GLU A 78 27.55 19.52 -13.70
C GLU A 78 26.24 19.82 -12.92
N SER A 79 25.83 18.91 -12.04
CA SER A 79 24.54 19.00 -11.32
C SER A 79 24.39 20.28 -10.48
N MET A 80 25.32 20.56 -9.55
CA MET A 80 25.22 21.74 -8.67
C MET A 80 25.19 23.10 -9.40
N PRO A 81 26.05 23.37 -10.40
CA PRO A 81 25.96 24.59 -11.20
C PRO A 81 24.64 24.75 -11.95
N VAL A 82 24.08 23.66 -12.49
CA VAL A 82 22.76 23.70 -13.14
C VAL A 82 21.68 24.09 -12.13
N PHE A 83 21.68 23.47 -10.95
CA PHE A 83 20.72 23.81 -9.89
C PHE A 83 20.82 25.29 -9.48
N ALA A 84 22.04 25.76 -9.18
CA ALA A 84 22.28 27.14 -8.80
C ALA A 84 21.80 28.13 -9.88
N HIS A 85 22.14 27.87 -11.14
CA HIS A 85 21.71 28.70 -12.28
C HIS A 85 20.19 28.80 -12.39
N ILE A 86 19.47 27.68 -12.31
CA ILE A 86 18.00 27.69 -12.40
C ILE A 86 17.40 28.44 -11.20
N THR A 87 17.84 28.14 -9.99
CA THR A 87 17.27 28.74 -8.78
C THR A 87 17.53 30.24 -8.68
N GLU A 88 18.71 30.72 -9.04
CA GLU A 88 19.04 32.14 -9.05
C GLU A 88 18.18 32.89 -10.09
N HIS A 89 18.03 32.32 -11.28
CA HIS A 89 17.26 32.94 -12.35
C HIS A 89 15.76 33.04 -12.02
N LEU A 90 15.19 32.00 -11.43
CA LEU A 90 13.78 31.99 -11.01
C LEU A 90 13.51 32.92 -9.81
N SER A 91 14.50 33.09 -8.93
CA SER A 91 14.40 34.01 -7.79
C SER A 91 14.47 35.48 -8.22
N GLN A 92 15.19 35.78 -9.30
CA GLN A 92 15.37 37.14 -9.81
C GLN A 92 14.35 37.45 -10.92
N LYS A 93 13.18 37.99 -10.54
CA LYS A 93 12.04 38.34 -11.42
C LYS A 93 12.35 39.18 -12.68
N ASN A 94 13.57 39.72 -12.81
CA ASN A 94 14.00 40.59 -13.90
C ASN A 94 14.92 39.91 -14.94
N GLN A 95 15.26 38.62 -14.80
CA GLN A 95 16.24 37.97 -15.70
C GLN A 95 15.65 37.30 -16.95
N GLY A 96 14.33 37.28 -17.12
CA GLY A 96 13.67 36.69 -18.29
C GLY A 96 13.15 35.27 -18.05
N LEU A 97 12.85 34.55 -19.13
CA LEU A 97 12.18 33.26 -19.10
C LEU A 97 13.16 32.10 -19.40
N LEU A 98 13.23 31.10 -18.51
CA LEU A 98 13.90 29.83 -18.78
C LEU A 98 12.99 28.87 -19.53
N SER A 99 13.60 28.02 -20.35
CA SER A 99 12.93 26.97 -21.09
C SER A 99 12.46 25.88 -20.14
N SER A 100 11.14 25.67 -20.07
CA SER A 100 10.55 24.58 -19.30
C SER A 100 11.12 23.22 -19.72
N LYS A 101 11.39 23.02 -21.01
CA LYS A 101 12.00 21.79 -21.57
C LYS A 101 13.38 21.51 -20.98
N LEU A 102 14.24 22.53 -20.82
CA LEU A 102 15.58 22.34 -20.26
C LEU A 102 15.53 22.10 -18.75
N VAL A 103 14.63 22.80 -18.05
CA VAL A 103 14.41 22.59 -16.62
C VAL A 103 13.86 21.18 -16.34
N GLU A 104 12.85 20.72 -17.09
CA GLU A 104 12.33 19.36 -16.97
C GLU A 104 13.38 18.30 -17.33
N ARG A 105 14.23 18.56 -18.33
CA ARG A 105 15.37 17.69 -18.62
C ARG A 105 16.30 17.56 -17.41
N TYR A 106 16.56 18.66 -16.70
CA TYR A 106 17.36 18.62 -15.48
C TYR A 106 16.68 17.85 -14.35
N ILE A 107 15.37 18.06 -14.14
CA ILE A 107 14.58 17.25 -13.19
C ILE A 107 14.71 15.76 -13.55
N GLY A 108 14.60 15.41 -14.84
CA GLY A 108 14.82 14.05 -15.32
C GLY A 108 16.20 13.47 -14.95
N ASN A 109 17.26 14.28 -15.07
CA ASN A 109 18.60 13.88 -14.63
C ASN A 109 18.65 13.65 -13.11
N LEU A 110 18.07 14.54 -12.30
CA LEU A 110 18.00 14.39 -10.84
C LEU A 110 17.24 13.11 -10.44
N LEU A 111 16.14 12.79 -11.14
CA LEU A 111 15.38 11.57 -10.92
C LEU A 111 16.18 10.30 -11.30
N ALA A 112 16.97 10.38 -12.38
CA ALA A 112 17.84 9.29 -12.81
C ALA A 112 19.02 9.07 -11.85
N GLU A 113 19.51 10.15 -11.22
CA GLU A 113 20.53 10.14 -10.17
C GLU A 113 19.96 9.82 -8.78
N GLU A 114 18.65 9.54 -8.68
CA GLU A 114 17.94 9.25 -7.42
C GLU A 114 18.00 10.39 -6.39
N ASN A 115 18.34 11.61 -6.82
CA ASN A 115 18.40 12.80 -5.98
C ASN A 115 17.02 13.48 -5.87
N LEU A 116 16.10 12.78 -5.20
CA LEU A 116 14.71 13.24 -5.04
C LEU A 116 14.58 14.52 -4.23
N ASN A 117 15.47 14.78 -3.25
CA ASN A 117 15.44 16.03 -2.48
C ASN A 117 15.65 17.25 -3.39
N ALA A 118 16.68 17.20 -4.24
CA ALA A 118 16.94 18.30 -5.18
C ALA A 118 15.79 18.44 -6.20
N ALA A 119 15.25 17.33 -6.71
CA ALA A 119 14.11 17.36 -7.64
C ALA A 119 12.88 18.01 -6.99
N VAL A 120 12.52 17.62 -5.77
CA VAL A 120 11.40 18.18 -5.00
C VAL A 120 11.62 19.67 -4.71
N SER A 121 12.81 20.07 -4.25
CA SER A 121 13.12 21.47 -4.02
C SER A 121 13.00 22.32 -5.27
N LEU A 122 13.51 21.82 -6.41
CA LEU A 122 13.42 22.54 -7.67
C LEU A 122 11.96 22.67 -8.14
N ILE A 123 11.15 21.63 -7.99
CA ILE A 123 9.73 21.68 -8.33
C ILE A 123 8.99 22.71 -7.47
N HIS A 124 9.25 22.77 -6.16
CA HIS A 124 8.66 23.81 -5.31
C HIS A 124 9.04 25.22 -5.78
N ILE A 125 10.32 25.45 -6.11
CA ILE A 125 10.77 26.76 -6.63
C ILE A 125 10.06 27.12 -7.95
N LEU A 126 9.83 26.14 -8.82
CA LEU A 126 9.08 26.36 -10.06
C LEU A 126 7.63 26.74 -9.79
N LEU A 127 6.96 26.02 -8.90
CA LEU A 127 5.56 26.28 -8.53
C LEU A 127 5.39 27.67 -7.89
N ASP A 128 6.35 28.13 -7.08
CA ASP A 128 6.33 29.44 -6.42
C ASP A 128 6.65 30.61 -7.38
N SER A 129 7.34 30.35 -8.49
CA SER A 129 7.85 31.39 -9.39
C SER A 129 6.77 31.96 -10.34
N ASP A 130 6.31 31.16 -11.30
CA ASP A 130 5.24 31.47 -12.25
C ASP A 130 4.65 30.16 -12.80
N SER A 131 3.55 29.71 -12.19
CA SER A 131 2.84 28.49 -12.57
C SER A 131 2.29 28.52 -14.00
N THR A 132 2.09 29.70 -14.59
CA THR A 132 1.61 29.83 -15.98
C THR A 132 2.72 29.56 -16.99
N SER A 133 3.96 29.87 -16.64
CA SER A 133 5.14 29.72 -17.50
C SER A 133 5.86 28.38 -17.32
N TYR A 134 5.75 27.74 -16.15
CA TYR A 134 6.47 26.52 -15.78
C TYR A 134 5.55 25.37 -15.39
N CYS A 135 4.66 24.98 -16.31
CA CYS A 135 3.84 23.78 -16.13
C CYS A 135 4.68 22.51 -16.29
N ILE A 136 4.81 21.73 -15.22
CA ILE A 136 5.50 20.44 -15.23
C ILE A 136 4.65 19.41 -15.97
N SER A 137 5.25 18.72 -16.94
CA SER A 137 4.55 17.71 -17.72
C SER A 137 4.06 16.51 -16.87
N ASN A 138 2.95 15.91 -17.30
CA ASN A 138 2.42 14.68 -16.68
C ASN A 138 3.43 13.52 -16.70
N GLN A 139 4.36 13.52 -17.67
CA GLN A 139 5.44 12.53 -17.77
C GLN A 139 6.41 12.68 -16.60
N THR A 140 6.83 13.92 -16.31
CA THR A 140 7.72 14.22 -15.19
C THR A 140 7.05 13.93 -13.84
N TRP A 141 5.78 14.28 -13.68
CA TRP A 141 5.00 13.90 -12.48
C TRP A 141 4.89 12.39 -12.31
N SER A 142 4.64 11.65 -13.39
CA SER A 142 4.57 10.18 -13.35
C SER A 142 5.92 9.55 -13.00
N ALA A 143 7.02 10.10 -13.54
CA ALA A 143 8.38 9.65 -13.23
C ALA A 143 8.74 9.92 -11.76
N LEU A 144 8.42 11.11 -11.25
CA LEU A 144 8.60 11.46 -9.84
C LEU A 144 7.79 10.51 -8.94
N ALA A 145 6.54 10.22 -9.29
CA ALA A 145 5.71 9.30 -8.52
C ALA A 145 6.24 7.88 -8.49
N SER A 146 6.71 7.36 -9.63
CA SER A 146 7.37 6.07 -9.70
C SER A 146 8.62 6.03 -8.81
N LYS A 147 9.50 7.05 -8.91
CA LYS A 147 10.74 7.10 -8.13
C LYS A 147 10.51 7.33 -6.63
N ALA A 148 9.52 8.14 -6.27
CA ALA A 148 9.11 8.33 -4.87
C ALA A 148 8.65 7.02 -4.23
N CYS A 149 7.91 6.20 -4.98
CA CYS A 149 7.48 4.89 -4.51
C CYS A 149 8.63 3.88 -4.42
N GLU A 150 9.48 3.81 -5.45
CA GLU A 150 10.64 2.92 -5.51
C GLU A 150 11.60 3.15 -4.33
N LEU A 151 11.87 4.41 -4.01
CA LEU A 151 12.82 4.80 -2.96
C LEU A 151 12.17 5.03 -1.59
N GLY A 152 10.84 4.88 -1.49
CA GLY A 152 10.11 5.14 -0.25
C GLY A 152 10.20 6.60 0.25
N HIS A 153 10.31 7.57 -0.67
CA HIS A 153 10.67 8.95 -0.33
C HIS A 153 9.45 9.79 0.07
N TYR A 154 9.35 10.13 1.36
CA TYR A 154 8.19 10.81 1.93
C TYR A 154 7.92 12.21 1.34
N SER A 155 8.92 13.09 1.26
CA SER A 155 8.68 14.48 0.78
C SER A 155 8.17 14.53 -0.66
N ALA A 156 8.72 13.68 -1.54
CA ALA A 156 8.25 13.53 -2.90
C ALA A 156 6.80 12.98 -2.94
N ALA A 157 6.48 11.99 -2.11
CA ALA A 157 5.12 11.46 -1.98
C ALA A 157 4.12 12.54 -1.53
N CYS A 158 4.50 13.39 -0.58
CA CYS A 158 3.69 14.53 -0.14
C CYS A 158 3.48 15.56 -1.26
N LEU A 159 4.52 15.88 -2.02
CA LEU A 159 4.42 16.79 -3.17
C LEU A 159 3.44 16.24 -4.22
N ILE A 160 3.54 14.95 -4.58
CA ILE A 160 2.60 14.32 -5.52
C ILE A 160 1.18 14.33 -4.96
N TYR A 161 1.02 14.09 -3.65
CA TYR A 161 -0.29 14.17 -3.02
C TYR A 161 -0.91 15.55 -3.20
N HIS A 162 -0.18 16.61 -2.86
CA HIS A 162 -0.68 17.98 -2.87
C HIS A 162 -0.79 18.63 -4.25
N GLU A 163 -0.15 18.08 -5.28
CA GLU A 163 -0.17 18.66 -6.64
C GLU A 163 -0.95 17.81 -7.66
N VAL A 164 -1.11 16.49 -7.41
CA VAL A 164 -1.73 15.56 -8.38
C VAL A 164 -2.99 14.90 -7.82
N ILE A 165 -2.94 14.41 -6.59
CA ILE A 165 -4.05 13.63 -6.00
C ILE A 165 -5.11 14.55 -5.39
N ASP A 166 -4.66 15.54 -4.63
CA ASP A 166 -5.46 16.55 -3.97
C ASP A 166 -4.84 17.96 -4.15
N PRO A 167 -4.88 18.50 -5.39
CA PRO A 167 -4.28 19.79 -5.75
C PRO A 167 -4.67 20.95 -4.84
N ILE A 168 -3.69 21.64 -4.25
CA ILE A 168 -3.90 22.83 -3.40
C ILE A 168 -4.66 23.93 -4.15
N ALA A 169 -4.41 24.09 -5.45
CA ALA A 169 -5.04 25.10 -6.29
C ALA A 169 -6.57 25.08 -6.25
N ALA A 170 -7.20 23.92 -5.98
CA ALA A 170 -8.65 23.85 -5.83
C ALA A 170 -9.16 24.57 -4.59
N TYR A 171 -8.38 24.57 -3.50
CA TYR A 171 -8.74 25.23 -2.24
C TYR A 171 -8.49 26.73 -2.26
N GLU A 172 -7.70 27.23 -3.22
CA GLU A 172 -7.48 28.66 -3.44
C GLU A 172 -8.63 29.30 -4.24
N ASP A 173 -9.41 28.53 -4.99
CA ASP A 173 -10.57 29.03 -5.73
C ASP A 173 -11.75 29.32 -4.77
N PRO A 174 -12.22 30.58 -4.65
CA PRO A 174 -13.37 30.93 -3.81
C PRO A 174 -14.68 30.23 -4.19
N LYS A 175 -14.76 29.67 -5.41
CA LYS A 175 -15.91 28.89 -5.89
C LYS A 175 -15.89 27.46 -5.40
N PHE A 176 -14.75 26.96 -4.93
CA PHE A 176 -14.63 25.64 -4.37
C PHE A 176 -15.34 25.57 -3.01
N LYS A 177 -16.45 24.83 -2.98
CA LYS A 177 -17.28 24.64 -1.78
C LYS A 177 -17.34 23.17 -1.32
N GLY A 178 -16.61 22.30 -2.02
CA GLY A 178 -16.73 20.85 -1.91
C GLY A 178 -15.65 20.20 -1.04
N THR A 179 -15.86 18.92 -0.75
CA THR A 179 -14.80 18.03 -0.23
C THR A 179 -14.14 17.21 -1.33
N ASN A 180 -14.66 17.30 -2.57
CA ASN A 180 -14.15 16.59 -3.75
C ASN A 180 -13.47 17.57 -4.68
N ASN A 181 -12.16 17.46 -4.83
CA ASN A 181 -11.34 18.32 -5.69
C ASN A 181 -11.52 17.99 -7.19
N PRO A 182 -12.11 18.88 -8.03
CA PRO A 182 -12.32 18.59 -9.45
C PRO A 182 -11.08 18.81 -10.32
N LEU A 183 -10.05 19.50 -9.80
CA LEU A 183 -8.90 19.99 -10.57
C LEU A 183 -7.78 18.95 -10.71
N ILE A 184 -8.12 17.67 -10.81
CA ILE A 184 -7.10 16.62 -10.94
C ILE A 184 -6.46 16.70 -12.33
N PRO A 185 -5.13 16.95 -12.42
CA PRO A 185 -4.47 17.23 -13.69
C PRO A 185 -4.41 16.00 -14.60
N PHE A 186 -4.22 14.82 -14.02
CA PHE A 186 -4.24 13.54 -14.72
C PHE A 186 -4.43 12.36 -13.75
N LEU A 187 -4.64 11.16 -14.30
CA LEU A 187 -4.82 9.94 -13.51
C LEU A 187 -3.51 9.21 -13.27
N LEU A 188 -3.20 8.94 -12.00
CA LEU A 188 -2.07 8.09 -11.60
C LEU A 188 -2.44 6.60 -11.64
N PHE A 189 -1.52 5.74 -12.06
CA PHE A 189 -1.73 4.30 -12.08
C PHE A 189 -2.14 3.75 -10.70
N PRO A 190 -3.09 2.79 -10.63
CA PRO A 190 -3.54 2.17 -9.39
C PRO A 190 -2.41 1.64 -8.49
N ASP A 191 -1.39 1.02 -9.07
CA ASP A 191 -0.25 0.46 -8.32
C ASP A 191 0.57 1.56 -7.61
N ILE A 192 0.77 2.71 -8.28
CA ILE A 192 1.43 3.88 -7.68
C ILE A 192 0.62 4.42 -6.50
N LEU A 193 -0.72 4.45 -6.60
CA LEU A 193 -1.57 4.89 -5.48
C LEU A 193 -1.44 3.97 -4.26
N ALA A 194 -1.36 2.65 -4.47
CA ALA A 194 -1.12 1.71 -3.37
C ALA A 194 0.27 1.91 -2.75
N GLN A 195 1.32 2.09 -3.56
CA GLN A 195 2.68 2.30 -3.06
C GLN A 195 2.81 3.64 -2.33
N LEU A 196 2.27 4.74 -2.88
CA LEU A 196 2.22 6.03 -2.18
C LEU A 196 1.49 5.91 -0.84
N SER A 197 0.40 5.15 -0.78
CA SER A 197 -0.33 4.91 0.48
C SER A 197 0.56 4.23 1.52
N ILE A 198 1.41 3.28 1.13
CA ILE A 198 2.36 2.60 2.02
C ILE A 198 3.44 3.58 2.51
N VAL A 199 4.01 4.38 1.62
CA VAL A 199 5.04 5.39 1.99
C VAL A 199 4.47 6.39 3.00
N LEU A 200 3.27 6.91 2.75
CA LEU A 200 2.60 7.87 3.63
C LEU A 200 2.18 7.23 4.96
N MET A 201 1.71 5.97 4.92
CA MET A 201 1.37 5.18 6.11
C MET A 201 2.55 5.02 7.07
N HIS A 202 3.75 4.69 6.55
CA HIS A 202 4.94 4.54 7.38
C HIS A 202 5.37 5.82 8.09
N ASN A 203 4.90 6.98 7.62
CA ASN A 203 5.13 8.29 8.22
C ASN A 203 3.92 8.79 9.03
N GLY A 204 2.91 7.95 9.26
CA GLY A 204 1.71 8.30 10.04
C GLY A 204 0.78 9.32 9.37
N ASN A 205 0.94 9.59 8.07
CA ASN A 205 0.12 10.58 7.35
C ASN A 205 -1.24 10.00 6.93
N ASN A 206 -2.10 9.78 7.93
CA ASN A 206 -3.46 9.25 7.80
C ASN A 206 -4.38 10.11 6.90
N VAL A 207 -4.18 11.44 6.89
CA VAL A 207 -4.95 12.38 6.06
C VAL A 207 -4.69 12.12 4.58
N ALA A 208 -3.42 12.07 4.17
CA ALA A 208 -3.06 11.85 2.78
C ALA A 208 -3.50 10.45 2.29
N VAL A 209 -3.35 9.41 3.13
CA VAL A 209 -3.83 8.05 2.79
C VAL A 209 -5.35 8.03 2.62
N SER A 210 -6.09 8.80 3.44
CA SER A 210 -7.54 8.95 3.28
C SER A 210 -7.91 9.67 1.98
N GLY A 211 -7.14 10.70 1.61
CA GLY A 211 -7.27 11.39 0.33
C GLY A 211 -7.03 10.46 -0.87
N ILE A 212 -5.96 9.64 -0.82
CA ILE A 212 -5.69 8.61 -1.84
C ILE A 212 -6.85 7.62 -1.94
N GLN A 213 -7.41 7.17 -0.82
CA GLN A 213 -8.56 6.27 -0.85
C GLN A 213 -9.78 6.92 -1.51
N SER A 214 -10.05 8.20 -1.23
CA SER A 214 -11.15 8.96 -1.84
C SER A 214 -10.94 9.16 -3.34
N TYR A 215 -9.73 9.55 -3.74
CA TYR A 215 -9.29 9.61 -5.14
C TYR A 215 -9.52 8.27 -5.84
N PHE A 216 -9.07 7.17 -5.22
CA PHE A 216 -9.20 5.83 -5.78
C PHE A 216 -10.66 5.45 -6.01
N LYS A 217 -11.52 5.67 -5.01
CA LYS A 217 -12.97 5.38 -5.12
C LYS A 217 -13.65 6.22 -6.19
N ARG A 218 -13.16 7.43 -6.45
CA ARG A 218 -13.71 8.32 -7.48
C ARG A 218 -13.40 7.82 -8.88
N TYR A 219 -12.14 7.52 -9.17
CA TYR A 219 -11.68 7.25 -10.54
C TYR A 219 -11.57 5.76 -10.89
N TYR A 220 -11.44 4.89 -9.89
CA TYR A 220 -11.22 3.46 -10.11
C TYR A 220 -12.33 2.60 -9.52
N SER A 221 -12.64 1.52 -10.22
CA SER A 221 -13.48 0.46 -9.67
C SER A 221 -12.69 -0.32 -8.64
N TYR A 222 -13.02 -0.13 -7.36
CA TYR A 222 -12.39 -0.92 -6.29
C TYR A 222 -12.85 -2.37 -6.20
N PHE A 223 -13.85 -2.78 -6.98
CA PHE A 223 -14.17 -4.20 -7.15
C PHE A 223 -13.23 -4.86 -8.17
N TRP A 224 -12.98 -4.21 -9.31
CA TRP A 224 -12.05 -4.74 -10.34
C TRP A 224 -10.60 -4.65 -9.90
N HIS A 225 -10.24 -3.62 -9.14
CA HIS A 225 -8.91 -3.44 -8.55
C HIS A 225 -8.88 -3.83 -7.05
N ARG A 226 -9.55 -4.93 -6.68
CA ARG A 226 -9.72 -5.36 -5.28
C ARG A 226 -8.42 -5.46 -4.48
N THR A 227 -7.33 -5.95 -5.09
CA THR A 227 -6.03 -6.11 -4.41
C THR A 227 -5.41 -4.77 -4.09
N ILE A 228 -5.46 -3.83 -5.03
CA ILE A 228 -4.96 -2.46 -4.87
C ILE A 228 -5.79 -1.73 -3.80
N TYR A 229 -7.12 -1.80 -3.90
CA TYR A 229 -7.98 -1.17 -2.93
C TYR A 229 -7.84 -1.77 -1.52
N ARG A 230 -7.63 -3.09 -1.40
CA ARG A 230 -7.32 -3.73 -0.11
C ARG A 230 -6.04 -3.16 0.49
N THR A 231 -5.00 -2.97 -0.34
CA THR A 231 -3.72 -2.39 0.10
C THR A 231 -3.90 -0.97 0.61
N ILE A 232 -4.62 -0.12 -0.12
CA ILE A 232 -4.93 1.26 0.31
C ILE A 232 -5.78 1.26 1.60
N ALA A 233 -6.75 0.35 1.72
CA ALA A 233 -7.60 0.26 2.91
C ALA A 233 -6.83 -0.22 4.15
N LEU A 234 -5.92 -1.18 3.99
CA LEU A 234 -4.99 -1.60 5.04
C LEU A 234 -4.05 -0.45 5.45
N ALA A 235 -3.45 0.22 4.47
CA ALA A 235 -2.57 1.37 4.71
C ALA A 235 -3.27 2.47 5.50
N LYS A 236 -4.57 2.71 5.25
CA LYS A 236 -5.36 3.67 6.03
C LYS A 236 -5.48 3.29 7.50
N VAL A 237 -5.82 2.03 7.77
CA VAL A 237 -5.93 1.51 9.15
C VAL A 237 -4.58 1.65 9.87
N GLU A 238 -3.52 1.24 9.20
CA GLU A 238 -2.16 1.25 9.73
C GLU A 238 -1.61 2.67 9.90
N ALA A 239 -1.99 3.63 9.05
CA ALA A 239 -1.59 5.04 9.19
C ALA A 239 -2.17 5.66 10.47
N HIS A 240 -3.46 5.41 10.76
CA HIS A 240 -4.07 5.83 12.03
C HIS A 240 -3.39 5.16 13.24
N ALA A 241 -3.05 3.87 13.13
CA ALA A 241 -2.35 3.15 14.19
C ALA A 241 -0.93 3.70 14.41
N CYS A 242 -0.19 3.98 13.34
CA CYS A 242 1.14 4.58 13.37
C CYS A 242 1.12 5.98 13.98
N ALA A 243 0.10 6.79 13.68
CA ALA A 243 -0.13 8.09 14.30
C ALA A 243 -0.56 8.02 15.79
N GLY A 244 -0.82 6.83 16.33
CA GLY A 244 -1.25 6.64 17.71
C GLY A 244 -2.74 6.91 17.97
N GLU A 245 -3.53 7.13 16.92
CA GLU A 245 -4.97 7.44 17.00
C GLU A 245 -5.80 6.17 17.24
N THR A 246 -5.70 5.60 18.44
CA THR A 246 -6.29 4.29 18.79
C THR A 246 -7.76 4.15 18.41
N SER A 247 -8.61 5.13 18.76
CA SER A 247 -10.06 5.06 18.49
C SER A 247 -10.38 5.02 17.00
N LEU A 248 -9.69 5.85 16.20
CA LEU A 248 -9.86 5.92 14.76
C LEU A 248 -9.28 4.68 14.07
N ALA A 249 -8.12 4.20 14.52
CA ALA A 249 -7.50 2.99 14.02
C ALA A 249 -8.40 1.76 14.20
N ILE A 250 -8.99 1.59 15.39
CA ILE A 250 -9.97 0.51 15.65
C ILE A 250 -11.24 0.70 14.82
N ALA A 251 -11.77 1.91 14.72
CA ALA A 251 -12.95 2.18 13.91
C ALA A 251 -12.74 1.84 12.42
N GLU A 252 -11.60 2.23 11.84
CA GLU A 252 -11.24 1.89 10.47
C GLU A 252 -10.95 0.39 10.30
N PHE A 253 -10.30 -0.26 11.27
CA PHE A 253 -10.10 -1.72 11.26
C PHE A 253 -11.44 -2.46 11.24
N VAL A 254 -12.40 -2.05 12.05
CA VAL A 254 -13.76 -2.62 12.07
C VAL A 254 -14.45 -2.40 10.73
N LYS A 255 -14.36 -1.19 10.15
CA LYS A 255 -14.89 -0.92 8.81
C LYS A 255 -14.29 -1.85 7.77
N LEU A 256 -12.97 -2.07 7.81
CA LEU A 256 -12.26 -2.98 6.92
C LEU A 256 -12.70 -4.43 7.12
N ALA A 257 -12.86 -4.88 8.37
CA ALA A 257 -13.32 -6.23 8.68
C ALA A 257 -14.70 -6.53 8.06
N TRP A 258 -15.64 -5.57 8.08
CA TRP A 258 -16.92 -5.72 7.40
C TRP A 258 -16.82 -5.87 5.87
N GLN A 259 -15.72 -5.43 5.27
CA GLN A 259 -15.47 -5.60 3.83
C GLN A 259 -14.88 -6.97 3.49
N HIS A 260 -14.42 -7.74 4.48
CA HIS A 260 -13.89 -9.08 4.31
C HIS A 260 -14.96 -10.15 4.49
N ARG A 261 -15.09 -11.02 3.49
CA ARG A 261 -16.04 -12.14 3.49
C ARG A 261 -15.76 -13.14 4.61
N GLY A 262 -14.52 -13.15 5.13
CA GLY A 262 -14.09 -13.90 6.30
C GLY A 262 -14.96 -13.66 7.53
N TYR A 263 -15.45 -12.44 7.70
CA TYR A 263 -16.19 -12.02 8.88
C TYR A 263 -17.69 -11.83 8.64
N SER A 264 -18.14 -12.09 7.42
CA SER A 264 -19.56 -12.05 7.05
C SER A 264 -20.21 -13.43 7.18
N PRO A 265 -21.55 -13.50 7.29
CA PRO A 265 -22.26 -14.77 7.21
C PRO A 265 -21.87 -15.58 5.97
N LEU A 266 -21.90 -16.92 6.08
CA LEU A 266 -21.48 -17.83 5.03
C LEU A 266 -22.38 -17.67 3.79
N GLN A 267 -21.90 -16.92 2.80
CA GLN A 267 -22.54 -16.72 1.49
C GLN A 267 -21.63 -17.23 0.39
N LYS A 268 -22.20 -17.73 -0.72
CA LYS A 268 -21.44 -18.13 -1.92
C LYS A 268 -20.84 -16.89 -2.60
N GLY A 269 -19.64 -17.02 -3.14
CA GLY A 269 -18.91 -15.91 -3.76
C GLY A 269 -19.66 -15.30 -4.94
N SER A 270 -20.28 -16.14 -5.76
CA SER A 270 -21.11 -15.71 -6.89
C SER A 270 -22.32 -14.84 -6.46
N THR A 271 -22.92 -15.14 -5.30
CA THR A 271 -24.02 -14.34 -4.75
C THR A 271 -23.53 -12.97 -4.31
N VAL A 272 -22.37 -12.91 -3.64
CA VAL A 272 -21.76 -11.65 -3.20
C VAL A 272 -21.41 -10.78 -4.41
N GLU A 273 -20.76 -11.36 -5.41
CA GLU A 273 -20.41 -10.68 -6.67
C GLU A 273 -21.64 -10.13 -7.39
N HIS A 274 -22.70 -10.94 -7.52
CA HIS A 274 -23.96 -10.49 -8.12
C HIS A 274 -24.54 -9.30 -7.36
N ASN A 275 -24.59 -9.36 -6.03
CA ASN A 275 -25.11 -8.28 -5.19
C ASN A 275 -24.29 -6.99 -5.32
N LEU A 276 -22.96 -7.10 -5.43
CA LEU A 276 -22.07 -5.95 -5.64
C LEU A 276 -22.32 -5.28 -7.00
N LYS A 277 -22.43 -6.08 -8.08
CA LYS A 277 -22.75 -5.58 -9.42
C LYS A 277 -24.12 -4.90 -9.45
N TYR A 278 -25.12 -5.53 -8.85
CA TYR A 278 -26.46 -4.97 -8.72
C TYR A 278 -26.47 -3.64 -7.96
N ALA A 279 -25.71 -3.54 -6.85
CA ALA A 279 -25.62 -2.31 -6.07
C ALA A 279 -25.03 -1.15 -6.88
N VAL A 280 -23.99 -1.40 -7.68
CA VAL A 280 -23.40 -0.37 -8.54
C VAL A 280 -24.38 0.12 -9.59
N GLU A 281 -25.11 -0.78 -10.24
CA GLU A 281 -26.08 -0.38 -11.27
C GLU A 281 -27.21 0.49 -10.69
N LEU A 282 -27.70 0.14 -9.51
CA LEU A 282 -28.74 0.93 -8.84
C LEU A 282 -28.22 2.31 -8.39
N ASN A 283 -27.02 2.33 -7.80
CA ASN A 283 -26.35 3.58 -7.40
C ASN A 283 -25.97 4.45 -8.61
N LEU A 284 -25.69 3.88 -9.78
CA LEU A 284 -25.45 4.62 -11.01
C LEU A 284 -26.68 5.44 -11.41
N LYS A 285 -27.87 4.83 -11.37
CA LYS A 285 -29.14 5.50 -11.68
C LYS A 285 -29.42 6.63 -10.70
N GLU A 286 -29.21 6.41 -9.40
CA GLU A 286 -29.33 7.46 -8.38
C GLU A 286 -28.32 8.60 -8.59
N ARG A 287 -27.07 8.25 -8.90
CA ARG A 287 -26.01 9.23 -9.15
C ARG A 287 -26.33 10.11 -10.35
N GLN A 288 -26.81 9.53 -11.46
CA GLN A 288 -27.24 10.29 -12.63
C GLN A 288 -28.33 11.30 -12.28
N LYS A 289 -29.31 10.92 -11.46
CA LYS A 289 -30.34 11.86 -10.98
C LYS A 289 -29.76 13.01 -10.16
N ARG A 290 -28.79 12.74 -9.29
CA ARG A 290 -28.12 13.79 -8.49
C ARG A 290 -27.26 14.71 -9.35
N ILE A 291 -26.52 14.15 -10.32
CA ILE A 291 -25.76 14.95 -11.29
C ILE A 291 -26.69 15.92 -12.03
N LEU A 292 -27.84 15.44 -12.50
CA LEU A 292 -28.80 16.28 -13.21
C LEU A 292 -29.49 17.33 -12.32
N ALA A 293 -29.56 17.08 -11.01
CA ALA A 293 -30.20 17.97 -10.04
C ALA A 293 -29.22 18.94 -9.36
N SER A 294 -27.92 18.79 -9.59
CA SER A 294 -26.88 19.58 -8.94
C SER A 294 -26.44 20.72 -9.86
N ASP A 295 -26.38 21.93 -9.30
CA ASP A 295 -25.92 23.12 -10.03
C ASP A 295 -24.40 23.07 -10.29
N ASP A 296 -23.66 22.29 -9.50
CA ASP A 296 -22.22 22.05 -9.67
C ASP A 296 -21.86 20.59 -9.35
N PRO A 297 -22.12 19.65 -10.28
CA PRO A 297 -21.89 18.23 -10.08
C PRO A 297 -20.43 17.86 -9.83
N ALA A 298 -19.49 18.74 -10.22
CA ALA A 298 -18.06 18.50 -10.06
C ALA A 298 -17.61 18.63 -8.60
N ASN A 299 -18.29 19.51 -7.84
CA ASN A 299 -17.98 19.82 -6.45
C ASN A 299 -18.99 19.26 -5.43
N ASP A 300 -20.09 18.64 -5.89
CA ASP A 300 -21.14 18.13 -5.02
C ASP A 300 -20.69 16.87 -4.22
N PRO A 301 -20.59 16.95 -2.89
CA PRO A 301 -20.14 15.83 -2.05
C PRO A 301 -21.17 14.69 -1.94
N SER A 302 -22.43 14.93 -2.31
CA SER A 302 -23.49 13.91 -2.31
C SER A 302 -23.37 12.93 -3.49
N ILE A 303 -22.57 13.28 -4.51
CA ILE A 303 -22.32 12.49 -5.70
C ILE A 303 -21.18 11.51 -5.43
N VAL A 304 -21.53 10.29 -5.03
CA VAL A 304 -20.57 9.22 -4.72
C VAL A 304 -20.40 8.28 -5.90
N TYR A 305 -19.16 8.10 -6.36
CA TYR A 305 -18.80 7.18 -7.42
C TYR A 305 -18.50 5.77 -6.89
N ASN A 306 -18.63 4.77 -7.77
CA ASN A 306 -18.30 3.38 -7.48
C ASN A 306 -18.87 2.87 -6.15
N LYS A 307 -20.12 3.17 -5.82
CA LYS A 307 -20.72 2.73 -4.54
C LYS A 307 -21.27 1.30 -4.66
N TYR A 308 -20.73 0.37 -3.86
CA TYR A 308 -21.15 -1.05 -3.87
C TYR A 308 -22.05 -1.42 -2.67
N SER A 309 -22.48 -0.43 -1.90
CA SER A 309 -23.44 -0.60 -0.81
C SER A 309 -24.78 0.02 -1.17
N LEU A 310 -25.86 -0.60 -0.69
CA LEU A 310 -27.22 -0.08 -0.84
C LEU A 310 -27.71 0.52 0.49
N PRO A 311 -28.45 1.64 0.48
CA PRO A 311 -29.01 2.22 1.70
C PRO A 311 -29.86 1.21 2.47
N GLY A 312 -29.66 1.12 3.79
CA GLY A 312 -30.42 0.20 4.66
C GLY A 312 -30.18 -1.30 4.41
N LYS A 313 -29.27 -1.68 3.51
CA LYS A 313 -28.88 -3.07 3.28
C LYS A 313 -27.58 -3.39 4.00
N ARG A 314 -27.40 -4.68 4.33
CA ARG A 314 -26.14 -5.18 4.89
C ARG A 314 -25.00 -4.95 3.90
N TYR A 315 -23.81 -4.72 4.43
CA TYR A 315 -22.60 -4.61 3.64
C TYR A 315 -22.34 -5.92 2.90
N ASN A 316 -22.08 -5.86 1.59
CA ASN A 316 -21.57 -7.00 0.85
C ASN A 316 -20.05 -6.94 0.89
N ALA A 317 -19.42 -8.02 1.32
CA ALA A 317 -17.96 -8.10 1.37
C ALA A 317 -17.35 -7.89 -0.02
N ILE A 318 -16.34 -7.03 -0.11
CA ILE A 318 -15.58 -6.75 -1.34
C ILE A 318 -14.37 -7.68 -1.42
N PHE A 319 -13.77 -7.97 -0.27
CA PHE A 319 -12.57 -8.78 -0.16
C PHE A 319 -12.91 -10.22 0.20
N ASP A 320 -12.19 -11.15 -0.42
CA ASP A 320 -12.15 -12.53 0.03
C ASP A 320 -11.20 -12.66 1.26
N GLY A 321 -11.24 -13.81 1.93
CA GLY A 321 -10.35 -14.10 3.05
C GLY A 321 -10.64 -13.30 4.33
N VAL A 322 -9.63 -13.23 5.20
CA VAL A 322 -9.61 -12.53 6.50
C VAL A 322 -8.49 -11.49 6.50
N ILE A 323 -8.42 -10.66 7.55
CA ILE A 323 -7.27 -9.80 7.81
C ILE A 323 -6.31 -10.64 8.67
N GLU A 324 -5.10 -10.88 8.17
CA GLU A 324 -4.06 -11.62 8.87
C GLU A 324 -3.27 -10.68 9.77
N LEU A 325 -2.63 -11.20 10.82
CA LEU A 325 -1.81 -10.35 11.69
C LEU A 325 -0.67 -9.67 10.95
N ALA A 326 -0.10 -10.33 9.94
CA ALA A 326 0.96 -9.77 9.12
C ALA A 326 0.50 -8.58 8.27
N ASP A 327 -0.80 -8.46 7.97
CA ASP A 327 -1.35 -7.34 7.21
C ASP A 327 -1.41 -6.04 8.04
N THR A 328 -1.43 -6.14 9.38
CA THR A 328 -1.68 -4.99 10.27
C THR A 328 -0.68 -4.88 11.46
N PRO A 329 0.63 -4.73 11.20
CA PRO A 329 1.66 -4.71 12.24
C PRO A 329 1.53 -3.55 13.25
N TYR A 330 1.20 -2.33 12.82
CA TYR A 330 1.03 -1.18 13.71
C TYR A 330 -0.22 -1.31 14.58
N ILE A 331 -1.33 -1.83 14.06
CA ILE A 331 -2.51 -2.17 14.89
C ILE A 331 -2.14 -3.19 15.96
N ASN A 332 -1.38 -4.22 15.61
CA ASN A 332 -0.98 -5.25 16.56
C ASN A 332 -0.07 -4.68 17.66
N ALA A 333 0.88 -3.82 17.28
CA ALA A 333 1.73 -3.12 18.24
C ALA A 333 0.92 -2.19 19.16
N LEU A 334 -0.09 -1.50 18.61
CA LEU A 334 -0.98 -0.62 19.38
C LEU A 334 -1.82 -1.41 20.39
N ILE A 335 -2.39 -2.54 19.98
CA ILE A 335 -3.14 -3.44 20.87
C ILE A 335 -2.22 -4.00 21.96
N LEU A 336 -1.01 -4.45 21.58
CA LEU A 336 -0.02 -4.97 22.52
C LEU A 336 0.37 -3.94 23.59
N ARG A 337 0.67 -2.71 23.18
CA ARG A 337 1.01 -1.61 24.11
C ARG A 337 -0.10 -1.39 25.14
N ASN A 338 -1.35 -1.38 24.69
CA ASN A 338 -2.51 -1.18 25.57
C ASN A 338 -2.86 -2.42 26.41
N MET A 339 -2.44 -3.62 25.99
CA MET A 339 -2.71 -4.87 26.71
C MET A 339 -2.06 -4.89 28.09
N SER A 340 -0.79 -4.48 28.16
CA SER A 340 -0.05 -4.41 29.43
C SER A 340 -0.77 -3.57 30.50
N LEU A 341 -1.38 -2.45 30.09
CA LEU A 341 -2.17 -1.57 30.96
C LEU A 341 -3.46 -2.24 31.44
N ILE A 342 -4.15 -2.97 30.55
CA ILE A 342 -5.38 -3.69 30.89
C ILE A 342 -5.09 -4.85 31.83
N MET A 343 -3.98 -5.57 31.62
CA MET A 343 -3.58 -6.72 32.43
C MET A 343 -3.03 -6.34 33.80
N ALA A 344 -2.46 -5.14 33.94
CA ALA A 344 -2.03 -4.61 35.24
C ALA A 344 -3.21 -4.42 36.21
N ASP A 345 -4.37 -4.02 35.70
CA ASP A 345 -5.63 -3.97 36.44
C ASP A 345 -6.24 -5.37 36.50
N ARG A 346 -5.72 -6.20 37.43
CA ARG A 346 -6.10 -7.62 37.59
C ARG A 346 -7.61 -7.83 37.82
N SER A 347 -8.33 -6.79 38.19
CA SER A 347 -9.79 -6.85 38.35
C SER A 347 -10.46 -6.74 36.97
N SER A 348 -11.29 -7.72 36.60
CA SER A 348 -12.11 -7.70 35.36
C SER A 348 -11.40 -7.65 34.00
N ALA A 349 -10.07 -7.77 33.91
CA ALA A 349 -9.32 -7.69 32.64
C ALA A 349 -9.92 -8.55 31.50
N ILE A 350 -10.25 -9.82 31.78
CA ILE A 350 -10.88 -10.72 30.81
C ILE A 350 -12.24 -10.17 30.32
N GLU A 351 -13.07 -9.65 31.22
CA GLU A 351 -14.38 -9.10 30.88
C GLU A 351 -14.24 -7.81 30.07
N ARG A 352 -13.31 -6.93 30.42
CA ARG A 352 -13.00 -5.72 29.65
C ARG A 352 -12.55 -6.05 28.23
N LEU A 353 -11.70 -7.06 28.05
CA LEU A 353 -11.24 -7.51 26.73
C LEU A 353 -12.38 -8.14 25.92
N VAL A 354 -13.22 -8.95 26.54
CA VAL A 354 -14.42 -9.51 25.88
C VAL A 354 -15.35 -8.38 25.48
N ASN A 355 -15.63 -7.42 26.38
CA ASN A 355 -16.47 -6.26 26.11
C ASN A 355 -15.89 -5.39 24.98
N PHE A 356 -14.58 -5.20 24.93
CA PHE A 356 -13.90 -4.50 23.86
C PHE A 356 -14.14 -5.18 22.50
N ILE A 357 -13.98 -6.50 22.41
CA ILE A 357 -14.24 -7.26 21.18
C ILE A 357 -15.73 -7.19 20.82
N THR A 358 -16.63 -7.41 21.78
CA THR A 358 -18.07 -7.51 21.53
C THR A 358 -18.72 -6.19 21.16
N SER A 359 -18.22 -5.08 21.72
CA SER A 359 -18.72 -3.73 21.44
C SER A 359 -18.25 -3.20 20.08
N ASN A 360 -17.17 -3.77 19.52
CA ASN A 360 -16.61 -3.37 18.25
C ASN A 360 -16.91 -4.41 17.16
N HIS A 361 -16.10 -5.47 17.11
CA HIS A 361 -16.22 -6.53 16.10
C HIS A 361 -15.39 -7.76 16.45
N HIS A 362 -15.91 -8.96 16.15
CA HIS A 362 -15.26 -10.24 16.45
C HIS A 362 -13.91 -10.46 15.75
N ALA A 363 -13.60 -9.71 14.68
CA ALA A 363 -12.29 -9.73 14.02
C ALA A 363 -11.14 -9.29 14.95
N LEU A 364 -11.44 -8.51 16.00
CA LEU A 364 -10.45 -8.10 17.01
C LEU A 364 -10.00 -9.27 17.92
N LEU A 365 -10.67 -10.43 17.86
CA LEU A 365 -10.27 -11.59 18.66
C LEU A 365 -8.84 -12.03 18.33
N THR A 366 -8.47 -12.15 17.05
CA THR A 366 -7.13 -12.59 16.64
C THR A 366 -6.01 -11.71 17.20
N PRO A 367 -6.02 -10.38 16.99
CA PRO A 367 -4.95 -9.52 17.52
C PRO A 367 -4.93 -9.46 19.06
N VAL A 368 -6.09 -9.54 19.73
CA VAL A 368 -6.15 -9.62 21.20
C VAL A 368 -5.51 -10.90 21.71
N ILE A 369 -5.83 -12.06 21.13
CA ILE A 369 -5.24 -13.35 21.50
C ILE A 369 -3.75 -13.38 21.22
N ALA A 370 -3.31 -12.84 20.07
CA ALA A 370 -1.90 -12.69 19.73
C ALA A 370 -1.14 -11.90 20.78
N SER A 371 -1.68 -10.74 21.17
CA SER A 371 -1.08 -9.88 22.18
C SER A 371 -0.97 -10.57 23.53
N LEU A 372 -2.04 -11.20 24.03
CA LEU A 372 -2.01 -11.94 25.31
C LEU A 372 -0.99 -13.08 25.28
N CYS A 373 -0.93 -13.84 24.18
CA CYS A 373 0.01 -14.94 24.03
C CYS A 373 1.48 -14.46 23.96
N ASN A 374 1.74 -13.33 23.31
CA ASN A 374 3.07 -12.72 23.23
C ASN A 374 3.60 -12.33 24.61
N ASP A 375 2.73 -11.78 25.47
CA ASP A 375 3.06 -11.41 26.85
C ASP A 375 3.03 -12.58 27.85
N GLY A 376 2.69 -13.80 27.37
CA GLY A 376 2.69 -15.02 28.19
C GLY A 376 1.41 -15.27 28.99
N TYR A 377 0.34 -14.49 28.76
CA TYR A 377 -1.00 -14.62 29.37
C TYR A 377 -1.85 -15.69 28.66
N LEU A 378 -1.35 -16.93 28.61
CA LEU A 378 -2.01 -18.04 27.91
C LEU A 378 -3.39 -18.39 28.51
N PHE A 379 -3.52 -18.38 29.83
CA PHE A 379 -4.77 -18.72 30.51
C PHE A 379 -5.86 -17.69 30.23
N GLU A 380 -5.48 -16.42 30.24
CA GLU A 380 -6.35 -15.29 29.94
C GLU A 380 -6.72 -15.27 28.45
N ALA A 381 -5.78 -15.56 27.55
CA ALA A 381 -6.06 -15.74 26.13
C ALA A 381 -7.13 -16.82 25.91
N TRP A 382 -6.98 -17.99 26.53
CA TRP A 382 -7.98 -19.05 26.45
C TRP A 382 -9.33 -18.64 27.04
N ALA A 383 -9.34 -17.93 28.17
CA ALA A 383 -10.56 -17.45 28.81
C ALA A 383 -11.30 -16.41 27.94
N VAL A 384 -10.58 -15.46 27.34
CA VAL A 384 -11.12 -14.48 26.38
C VAL A 384 -11.74 -15.20 25.19
N LEU A 385 -11.03 -16.15 24.56
CA LEU A 385 -11.55 -16.92 23.43
C LEU A 385 -12.88 -17.60 23.76
N ARG A 386 -12.95 -18.32 24.89
CA ARG A 386 -14.16 -19.03 25.31
C ARG A 386 -15.32 -18.09 25.60
N ARG A 387 -15.07 -16.99 26.31
CA ARG A 387 -16.11 -16.01 26.64
C ARG A 387 -16.59 -15.26 25.41
N THR A 388 -15.70 -14.84 24.51
CA THR A 388 -16.09 -14.23 23.23
C THR A 388 -16.94 -15.18 22.37
N LYS A 389 -16.59 -16.48 22.29
CA LYS A 389 -17.45 -17.48 21.61
C LYS A 389 -18.85 -17.52 22.21
N ALA A 390 -18.96 -17.50 23.54
CA ALA A 390 -20.24 -17.49 24.24
C ALA A 390 -21.05 -16.19 24.01
N SER A 391 -20.38 -15.04 23.86
CA SER A 391 -21.02 -13.76 23.57
C SER A 391 -21.60 -13.64 22.16
N TYR A 392 -21.22 -14.54 21.22
CA TYR A 392 -21.73 -14.56 19.85
C TYR A 392 -22.48 -15.86 19.50
N PRO A 393 -23.58 -16.20 20.20
CA PRO A 393 -24.25 -17.49 20.04
C PRO A 393 -24.87 -17.72 18.65
N ARG A 394 -25.18 -16.64 17.93
CA ARG A 394 -25.74 -16.68 16.56
C ARG A 394 -24.69 -16.64 15.45
N LEU A 395 -23.42 -16.36 15.80
CA LEU A 395 -22.34 -16.33 14.82
C LEU A 395 -21.85 -17.76 14.60
N HIS A 396 -21.84 -18.21 13.35
CA HIS A 396 -21.32 -19.53 13.03
C HIS A 396 -19.84 -19.59 13.42
N ALA A 397 -19.41 -20.65 14.12
CA ALA A 397 -18.06 -20.73 14.66
C ALA A 397 -16.95 -20.71 13.56
N LYS A 398 -17.23 -21.27 12.38
CA LYS A 398 -16.43 -21.09 11.13
C LYS A 398 -16.16 -19.64 10.72
N VAL A 399 -17.02 -18.70 11.10
CA VAL A 399 -16.83 -17.26 10.84
C VAL A 399 -15.97 -16.66 11.94
N LEU A 400 -16.29 -16.96 13.22
CA LEU A 400 -15.53 -16.48 14.37
C LEU A 400 -14.06 -16.91 14.36
N PHE A 401 -13.78 -18.15 13.96
CA PHE A 401 -12.44 -18.74 13.94
C PHE A 401 -11.90 -18.95 12.53
N ARG A 402 -12.40 -18.17 11.56
CA ARG A 402 -12.01 -18.34 10.16
C ARG A 402 -10.49 -18.17 9.99
N GLY A 403 -9.88 -19.07 9.22
CA GLY A 403 -8.43 -19.10 9.00
C GLY A 403 -7.64 -19.84 10.08
N GLY A 404 -8.22 -20.13 11.26
CA GLY A 404 -7.57 -20.93 12.30
C GLY A 404 -6.33 -20.28 12.94
N GLU A 405 -6.03 -19.02 12.61
CA GLU A 405 -4.84 -18.31 13.09
C GLU A 405 -4.82 -18.19 14.62
N VAL A 406 -5.98 -17.93 15.24
CA VAL A 406 -6.19 -17.93 16.70
C VAL A 406 -5.70 -19.23 17.36
N PHE A 407 -6.00 -20.39 16.76
CA PHE A 407 -5.57 -21.67 17.31
C PHE A 407 -4.07 -21.89 17.11
N THR A 408 -3.54 -21.48 15.95
CA THR A 408 -2.10 -21.54 15.66
C THR A 408 -1.29 -20.75 16.68
N ILE A 409 -1.76 -19.54 17.03
CA ILE A 409 -1.16 -18.70 18.08
C ILE A 409 -1.18 -19.40 19.44
N LEU A 410 -2.33 -19.95 19.83
CA LEU A 410 -2.48 -20.66 21.11
C LEU A 410 -1.57 -21.88 21.20
N PHE A 411 -1.48 -22.71 20.16
CA PHE A 411 -0.59 -23.87 20.17
C PHE A 411 0.89 -23.47 20.26
N ARG A 412 1.31 -22.42 19.55
CA ARG A 412 2.67 -21.87 19.66
C ARG A 412 2.96 -21.35 21.07
N ALA A 413 2.00 -20.66 21.69
CA ALA A 413 2.12 -20.18 23.07
C ALA A 413 2.23 -21.32 24.08
N MET A 414 1.43 -22.39 23.91
CA MET A 414 1.54 -23.62 24.73
C MET A 414 2.90 -24.28 24.58
N LYS A 415 3.39 -24.45 23.35
CA LYS A 415 4.74 -25.00 23.08
C LYS A 415 5.81 -24.19 23.82
N LYS A 416 5.77 -22.86 23.72
CA LYS A 416 6.71 -21.94 24.38
C LYS A 416 6.65 -22.11 25.91
N LYS A 417 5.45 -22.19 26.49
CA LYS A 417 5.26 -22.42 27.93
C LYS A 417 5.84 -23.76 28.38
N PHE A 418 5.52 -24.85 27.68
CA PHE A 418 6.06 -26.18 28.01
C PHE A 418 7.59 -26.28 27.86
N SER A 419 8.16 -25.52 26.92
CA SER A 419 9.61 -25.52 26.69
C SER A 419 10.38 -24.65 27.71
N THR A 420 9.69 -23.87 28.55
CA THR A 420 10.31 -23.10 29.63
C THR A 420 10.64 -24.04 30.80
N SER A 421 11.91 -24.08 31.22
CA SER A 421 12.45 -25.03 32.21
C SER A 421 11.81 -24.99 33.61
N ASN A 422 10.97 -24.00 33.91
CA ASN A 422 10.43 -23.74 35.26
C ASN A 422 8.90 -23.90 35.35
N CYS A 423 8.25 -24.65 34.46
CA CYS A 423 6.78 -24.81 34.51
C CYS A 423 6.38 -25.82 35.61
N PRO A 424 5.66 -25.41 36.68
CA PRO A 424 5.22 -26.29 37.75
C PRO A 424 4.21 -27.34 37.25
N SER A 425 4.18 -28.50 37.88
CA SER A 425 3.33 -29.64 37.46
C SER A 425 1.83 -29.31 37.42
N SER A 426 1.36 -28.42 38.29
CA SER A 426 -0.02 -27.91 38.28
C SER A 426 -0.32 -27.08 37.03
N GLU A 427 0.61 -26.24 36.58
CA GLU A 427 0.48 -25.44 35.36
C GLU A 427 0.55 -26.34 34.12
N VAL A 428 1.45 -27.34 34.10
CA VAL A 428 1.54 -28.33 33.02
C VAL A 428 0.20 -29.04 32.80
N ARG A 429 -0.46 -29.50 33.88
CA ARG A 429 -1.76 -30.15 33.80
C ARG A 429 -2.82 -29.21 33.20
N GLN A 430 -2.90 -27.96 33.67
CA GLN A 430 -3.86 -26.99 33.16
C GLN A 430 -3.62 -26.68 31.68
N ILE A 431 -2.36 -26.50 31.26
CA ILE A 431 -2.03 -26.25 29.85
C ILE A 431 -2.38 -27.47 28.98
N SER A 432 -2.16 -28.69 29.48
CA SER A 432 -2.57 -29.93 28.79
C SER A 432 -4.09 -30.01 28.61
N ASP A 433 -4.88 -29.63 29.62
CA ASP A 433 -6.34 -29.59 29.53
C ASP A 433 -6.81 -28.54 28.50
N ILE A 434 -6.13 -27.39 28.45
CA ILE A 434 -6.39 -26.34 27.44
C ILE A 434 -6.01 -26.86 26.05
N LEU A 435 -4.86 -27.53 25.89
CA LEU A 435 -4.42 -28.09 24.61
C LEU A 435 -5.48 -29.06 24.06
N SER A 436 -5.99 -29.97 24.89
CA SER A 436 -7.06 -30.89 24.52
C SER A 436 -8.35 -30.14 24.11
N SER A 437 -8.80 -29.19 24.93
CA SER A 437 -10.01 -28.39 24.65
C SER A 437 -9.88 -27.53 23.39
N CYS A 438 -8.69 -26.98 23.15
CA CYS A 438 -8.34 -26.18 21.98
C CYS A 438 -8.39 -27.05 20.71
N ARG A 439 -7.83 -28.26 20.75
CA ARG A 439 -7.91 -29.24 19.65
C ARG A 439 -9.36 -29.58 19.30
N THR A 440 -10.18 -29.89 20.29
CA THR A 440 -11.61 -30.20 20.07
C THR A 440 -12.34 -29.02 19.45
N THR A 441 -12.16 -27.82 19.99
CA THR A 441 -12.78 -26.60 19.46
C THR A 441 -12.31 -26.29 18.03
N CYS A 442 -11.03 -26.47 17.73
CA CYS A 442 -10.48 -26.27 16.38
C CYS A 442 -11.08 -27.27 15.38
N ARG A 443 -11.26 -28.54 15.77
CA ARG A 443 -11.86 -29.58 14.93
C ARG A 443 -13.34 -29.30 14.60
N GLU A 444 -14.11 -28.82 15.57
CA GLU A 444 -15.54 -28.46 15.36
C GLU A 444 -15.74 -27.29 14.39
N THR A 445 -14.70 -26.48 14.16
CA THR A 445 -14.82 -25.17 13.53
C THR A 445 -14.27 -25.09 12.11
N MET A 446 -13.64 -26.15 11.59
CA MET A 446 -13.09 -26.17 10.23
C MET A 446 -13.72 -27.27 9.35
N ASP A 447 -14.40 -26.88 8.26
CA ASP A 447 -15.12 -27.78 7.32
C ASP A 447 -14.23 -28.76 6.54
N ARG A 448 -12.94 -28.43 6.38
CA ARG A 448 -11.97 -29.22 5.58
C ARG A 448 -10.80 -29.73 6.42
N GLY A 449 -10.99 -29.83 7.74
CA GLY A 449 -9.90 -30.06 8.67
C GLY A 449 -9.02 -28.83 8.83
N TRP A 450 -7.94 -29.01 9.58
CA TRP A 450 -7.06 -27.93 10.01
C TRP A 450 -6.12 -27.49 8.89
N THR A 451 -5.74 -26.20 8.86
CA THR A 451 -4.64 -25.72 7.99
C THR A 451 -3.33 -26.41 8.34
N TYR A 452 -2.43 -26.54 7.37
CA TYR A 452 -1.13 -27.17 7.57
C TYR A 452 -0.37 -26.52 8.75
N GLU A 453 -0.34 -25.19 8.81
CA GLU A 453 0.33 -24.43 9.86
C GLU A 453 -0.26 -24.71 11.24
N CYS A 454 -1.59 -24.82 11.33
CA CYS A 454 -2.29 -25.12 12.57
C CYS A 454 -1.98 -26.55 13.04
N ARG A 455 -1.91 -27.52 12.12
CA ARG A 455 -1.56 -28.92 12.44
C ARG A 455 -0.12 -29.04 12.92
N VAL A 456 0.81 -28.39 12.23
CA VAL A 456 2.22 -28.33 12.66
C VAL A 456 2.31 -27.71 14.05
N ALA A 457 1.67 -26.55 14.28
CA ALA A 457 1.71 -25.89 15.58
C ALA A 457 1.16 -26.78 16.71
N CYS A 458 0.05 -27.49 16.49
CA CYS A 458 -0.48 -28.43 17.47
C CYS A 458 0.42 -29.65 17.69
N LEU A 459 1.00 -30.23 16.64
CA LEU A 459 1.97 -31.31 16.78
C LEU A 459 3.16 -30.86 17.63
N GLN A 460 3.68 -29.67 17.37
CA GLN A 460 4.77 -29.10 18.16
C GLN A 460 4.38 -28.87 19.62
N ALA A 461 3.15 -28.42 19.89
CA ALA A 461 2.63 -28.28 21.24
C ALA A 461 2.51 -29.63 21.96
N LEU A 462 2.02 -30.67 21.27
CA LEU A 462 1.94 -32.04 21.77
C LEU A 462 3.33 -32.61 22.09
N LEU A 463 4.30 -32.43 21.20
CA LEU A 463 5.68 -32.88 21.40
C LEU A 463 6.40 -32.12 22.52
N ALA A 464 6.00 -30.88 22.80
CA ALA A 464 6.54 -30.11 23.91
C ALA A 464 5.90 -30.47 25.26
N CYS A 465 4.66 -30.96 25.26
CA CYS A 465 3.90 -31.29 26.46
C CYS A 465 4.50 -32.50 27.20
N PRO A 466 4.95 -32.35 28.47
CA PRO A 466 5.56 -33.44 29.23
C PRO A 466 4.63 -34.63 29.51
N THR A 467 3.32 -34.41 29.48
CA THR A 467 2.30 -35.44 29.78
C THR A 467 1.74 -36.11 28.52
N THR A 468 2.14 -35.67 27.33
CA THR A 468 1.62 -36.23 26.09
C THR A 468 2.18 -37.63 25.86
N MET A 469 1.26 -38.58 25.66
CA MET A 469 1.60 -39.98 25.44
C MET A 469 1.89 -40.25 23.96
N ARG A 470 2.77 -41.22 23.67
CA ARG A 470 3.06 -41.69 22.30
C ARG A 470 1.80 -41.96 21.48
N GLN A 471 0.80 -42.60 22.09
CA GLN A 471 -0.46 -42.96 21.43
C GLN A 471 -1.24 -41.71 20.97
N GLU A 472 -1.20 -40.61 21.73
CA GLU A 472 -1.89 -39.37 21.36
C GLU A 472 -1.27 -38.73 20.12
N VAL A 473 0.06 -38.71 20.06
CA VAL A 473 0.80 -38.19 18.89
C VAL A 473 0.55 -39.08 17.68
N ARG A 474 0.58 -40.41 17.85
CA ARG A 474 0.28 -41.35 16.76
C ARG A 474 -1.15 -41.16 16.24
N LEU A 475 -2.13 -41.08 17.13
CA LEU A 475 -3.52 -40.87 16.76
C LEU A 475 -3.69 -39.57 15.97
N PHE A 476 -3.11 -38.46 16.44
CA PHE A 476 -3.14 -37.18 15.74
C PHE A 476 -2.54 -37.27 14.32
N LEU A 477 -1.39 -37.92 14.17
CA LEU A 477 -0.74 -38.11 12.86
C LEU A 477 -1.55 -39.02 11.93
N PHE A 478 -2.21 -40.05 12.45
CA PHE A 478 -3.10 -40.90 11.67
C PHE A 478 -4.34 -40.13 11.20
N GLU A 479 -4.97 -39.35 12.08
CA GLU A 479 -6.08 -38.46 11.72
C GLU A 479 -5.65 -37.47 10.63
N TRP A 480 -4.47 -36.86 10.77
CA TRP A 480 -3.94 -35.96 9.74
C TRP A 480 -3.67 -36.66 8.41
N ALA A 481 -3.04 -37.83 8.42
CA ALA A 481 -2.82 -38.61 7.21
C ALA A 481 -4.14 -39.01 6.52
N ALA A 482 -5.17 -39.36 7.29
CA ALA A 482 -6.50 -39.67 6.77
C ALA A 482 -7.16 -38.45 6.12
N ASP A 483 -7.09 -37.29 6.76
CA ASP A 483 -7.60 -36.03 6.20
C ASP A 483 -6.90 -35.64 4.90
N CYS A 484 -5.55 -35.73 4.83
CA CYS A 484 -4.81 -35.41 3.61
C CYS A 484 -5.23 -36.31 2.42
N LYS A 485 -5.49 -37.59 2.69
CA LYS A 485 -6.03 -38.53 1.68
C LYS A 485 -7.44 -38.16 1.24
N ALA A 486 -8.30 -37.78 2.17
CA ALA A 486 -9.70 -37.46 1.89
C ALA A 486 -9.87 -36.12 1.15
N PHE A 487 -9.09 -35.10 1.51
CA PHE A 487 -9.35 -33.71 1.08
C PHE A 487 -8.30 -33.12 0.13
N GLU A 488 -7.03 -33.48 0.28
CA GLU A 488 -5.93 -32.81 -0.43
C GLU A 488 -5.41 -33.61 -1.63
N LYS A 489 -5.67 -34.92 -1.68
CA LYS A 489 -5.14 -35.85 -2.70
C LYS A 489 -3.62 -35.75 -2.89
N LYS A 490 -2.90 -35.22 -1.90
CA LYS A 490 -1.44 -35.07 -1.88
C LYS A 490 -0.81 -36.13 -0.96
N PRO A 491 0.45 -36.52 -1.21
CA PRO A 491 1.17 -37.36 -0.26
C PRO A 491 1.29 -36.63 1.08
N PHE A 492 0.89 -37.30 2.16
CA PHE A 492 1.08 -36.80 3.52
C PHE A 492 2.57 -36.68 3.79
N GLN A 493 3.07 -35.44 3.88
CA GLN A 493 4.43 -35.08 4.25
C GLN A 493 4.38 -33.80 5.07
N PHE A 494 5.23 -33.69 6.09
CA PHE A 494 5.32 -32.49 6.92
C PHE A 494 6.74 -32.25 7.40
N SER A 495 7.04 -30.98 7.68
CA SER A 495 8.34 -30.54 8.13
C SER A 495 8.30 -30.11 9.60
N LEU A 496 9.32 -30.49 10.36
CA LEU A 496 9.50 -30.12 11.76
C LEU A 496 10.88 -29.54 11.98
N HIS A 497 10.98 -28.59 12.92
CA HIS A 497 12.28 -28.15 13.42
C HIS A 497 13.06 -29.35 13.99
N GLN A 498 14.38 -29.35 13.83
CA GLN A 498 15.24 -30.49 14.25
C GLN A 498 14.96 -30.98 15.68
N SER A 499 14.77 -30.05 16.62
CA SER A 499 14.44 -30.39 18.02
C SER A 499 13.11 -31.14 18.17
N ASP A 500 12.08 -30.74 17.41
CA ASP A 500 10.77 -31.38 17.46
C ASP A 500 10.82 -32.72 16.72
N TYR A 501 11.57 -32.80 15.61
CA TYR A 501 11.81 -34.04 14.89
C TYR A 501 12.50 -35.09 15.77
N ASN A 502 13.55 -34.71 16.51
CA ASN A 502 14.24 -35.61 17.43
C ASN A 502 13.29 -36.14 18.51
N LYS A 503 12.45 -35.28 19.10
CA LYS A 503 11.41 -35.72 20.05
C LYS A 503 10.41 -36.69 19.42
N LEU A 504 10.03 -36.46 18.16
CA LEU A 504 9.14 -37.37 17.43
C LEU A 504 9.78 -38.75 17.22
N VAL A 505 11.10 -38.78 16.94
CA VAL A 505 11.90 -40.01 16.82
C VAL A 505 12.01 -40.73 18.18
N GLU A 506 12.32 -39.99 19.26
CA GLU A 506 12.40 -40.52 20.63
C GLU A 506 11.09 -41.17 21.09
N LEU A 507 9.95 -40.57 20.74
CA LEU A 507 8.63 -41.15 21.01
C LEU A 507 8.33 -42.41 20.18
N ASN A 508 9.16 -42.73 19.19
CA ASN A 508 9.04 -43.89 18.31
C ASN A 508 7.63 -44.00 17.71
N VAL A 509 7.12 -42.98 17.03
CA VAL A 509 5.73 -42.98 16.52
C VAL A 509 5.49 -44.04 15.40
N GLY A 510 6.54 -44.70 14.92
CA GLY A 510 6.52 -45.78 13.93
C GLY A 510 7.07 -45.34 12.56
N ASP A 511 7.81 -46.23 11.90
CA ASP A 511 8.59 -45.91 10.69
C ASP A 511 7.75 -45.36 9.53
N SER A 512 6.52 -45.86 9.38
CA SER A 512 5.60 -45.39 8.33
C SER A 512 5.12 -43.95 8.52
N LEU A 513 5.09 -43.44 9.76
CA LEU A 513 4.77 -42.05 10.07
C LEU A 513 6.04 -41.19 10.10
N LEU A 514 7.15 -41.72 10.62
CA LEU A 514 8.44 -41.03 10.66
C LEU A 514 8.99 -40.74 9.25
N SER A 515 8.83 -41.68 8.30
CA SER A 515 9.20 -41.47 6.89
C SER A 515 8.42 -40.35 6.18
N ARG A 516 7.35 -39.83 6.81
CA ARG A 516 6.58 -38.68 6.31
C ARG A 516 7.01 -37.36 6.92
N ALA A 517 7.87 -37.39 7.94
CA ALA A 517 8.42 -36.21 8.59
C ALA A 517 9.81 -35.89 8.02
N SER A 518 10.05 -34.64 7.67
CA SER A 518 11.37 -34.14 7.29
C SER A 518 11.88 -33.13 8.32
N PRO A 519 13.13 -33.25 8.80
CA PRO A 519 13.73 -32.21 9.63
C PRO A 519 14.05 -30.99 8.76
N THR A 520 13.68 -29.80 9.22
CA THR A 520 14.16 -28.54 8.65
C THR A 520 15.37 -28.05 9.44
N MET A 521 16.48 -27.84 8.75
CA MET A 521 17.61 -27.07 9.26
C MET A 521 17.36 -25.60 8.90
N HIS A 522 17.15 -24.73 9.89
CA HIS A 522 17.32 -23.32 9.63
C HIS A 522 18.82 -23.00 9.65
N ILE A 523 19.35 -22.61 8.49
CA ILE A 523 20.40 -21.61 8.43
C ILE A 523 19.74 -20.34 8.97
N SER A 524 20.22 -19.83 10.12
CA SER A 524 19.84 -18.52 10.63
C SER A 524 20.14 -17.47 9.56
N LEU A 525 19.12 -16.77 9.08
CA LEU A 525 19.27 -15.47 8.43
C LEU A 525 19.11 -14.39 9.49
#